data_AF-A0A8H7TQT5-F1
#
_entry.id   AF-A0A8H7TQT5-F1
#
_cell.length_a   1.000
_cell.length_b   1.000
_cell.length_c   1.000
_cell.angle_alpha   90.00
_cell.angle_beta   90.00
_cell.angle_gamma   90.00
#
_symmetry.space_group_name_H-M   'P 1'
#
loop_
_entity.id
_entity.type
_entity.pdbx_description
1 polymer ?
#
loop_
_entity_poly.entity_id
_entity_poly.type
_entity_poly.pdbx_seq_one_letter_code
_entity_poly.pdbx_strand_id
1 'polypeptide(L)'
;MATLVELQTAVPSHLRGVPGSVNIHVAKFPANATAPKATIDAAQVASQLVETINQALEKSDFNALSKLFTDDGYWRDHLALTWAFRTAQTPSDVLTFLEGAAKSKDGLRLKKITVDASSSVREPKVLPLNADATVSGVKFFIAIETAVGAGDGLVQLVEEAGQWKIFTLYTRLQEVRGHEENVNGRRPRGVQHGGQPGRKNWAERRQEAAGFNAGNDPAVLVVGAGQGGLTAAARLKMMGVETLVVDKEDRIGDNWRNRYHQLVLHDPVWYDHLPYLNFPSQWPIFTPKDKLADFFEAYATLLELNVWTKTELVYTKWDDAKQIWTVIVNRKRADGTSEVRTFHPRHLIQATGHSGKKNMPEMKGIENFKGHRLCHSSEFPGARANATARRPLSWAHATPRTILPRTL
;
A
#
# COMPACT_ATOMS: atom_id res chain seq x y z
N MET A 1 -56.84 16.59 2.13
CA MET A 1 -55.78 17.39 1.46
C MET A 1 -54.45 16.71 1.74
N ALA A 2 -53.96 15.91 0.78
CA ALA A 2 -52.67 15.24 0.87
C ALA A 2 -51.65 16.08 0.10
N THR A 3 -50.67 16.63 0.81
CA THR A 3 -49.61 17.44 0.24
C THR A 3 -48.67 16.53 -0.55
N LEU A 4 -48.64 16.71 -1.87
CA LEU A 4 -47.69 16.07 -2.77
C LEU A 4 -46.28 16.55 -2.42
N VAL A 5 -45.40 15.64 -2.02
CA VAL A 5 -43.97 15.89 -1.94
C VAL A 5 -43.45 15.85 -3.37
N GLU A 6 -43.05 17.01 -3.89
CA GLU A 6 -42.32 17.13 -5.16
C GLU A 6 -41.04 16.29 -5.07
N LEU A 7 -40.93 15.30 -5.97
CA LEU A 7 -39.68 14.60 -6.21
C LEU A 7 -38.70 15.60 -6.81
N GLN A 8 -37.70 16.00 -6.00
CA GLN A 8 -36.52 16.72 -6.48
C GLN A 8 -36.01 16.04 -7.76
N THR A 9 -35.89 16.84 -8.82
CA THR A 9 -35.37 16.43 -10.11
C THR A 9 -34.05 15.70 -9.92
N ALA A 10 -33.98 14.46 -10.40
CA ALA A 10 -32.81 13.62 -10.24
C ALA A 10 -31.60 14.30 -10.89
N VAL A 11 -30.61 14.69 -10.08
CA VAL A 11 -29.35 15.29 -10.55
C VAL A 11 -28.79 14.39 -11.67
N PRO A 12 -28.52 14.94 -12.87
CA PRO A 12 -27.91 14.20 -13.97
C PRO A 12 -26.62 13.50 -13.52
N SER A 13 -26.36 12.28 -14.00
CA SER A 13 -25.26 11.44 -13.51
C SER A 13 -23.88 12.09 -13.62
N HIS A 14 -23.67 12.97 -14.60
CA HIS A 14 -22.43 13.74 -14.78
C HIS A 14 -22.24 14.88 -13.76
N LEU A 15 -23.31 15.26 -13.04
CA LEU A 15 -23.31 16.27 -11.97
C LEU A 15 -23.37 15.65 -10.58
N ARG A 16 -23.46 14.32 -10.49
CA ARG A 16 -23.34 13.59 -9.23
C ARG A 16 -21.87 13.50 -8.86
N GLY A 17 -21.32 14.56 -8.29
CA GLY A 17 -20.07 14.47 -7.54
C GLY A 17 -20.29 13.46 -6.41
N VAL A 18 -19.42 12.46 -6.29
CA VAL A 18 -19.39 11.64 -5.06
C VAL A 18 -19.04 12.62 -3.93
N PRO A 19 -19.67 12.59 -2.76
CA PRO A 19 -19.19 13.39 -1.62
C PRO A 19 -17.68 13.12 -1.42
N GLY A 20 -16.86 14.17 -1.54
CA GLY A 20 -15.39 14.05 -1.56
C GLY A 20 -14.72 14.10 -2.94
N SER A 21 -15.48 14.19 -4.04
CA SER A 21 -14.95 14.54 -5.36
C SER A 21 -14.56 16.01 -5.36
N VAL A 22 -13.25 16.26 -5.26
CA VAL A 22 -12.67 17.60 -5.41
C VAL A 22 -12.20 17.81 -6.85
N ASN A 23 -12.34 19.03 -7.36
CA ASN A 23 -11.64 19.42 -8.57
C ASN A 23 -10.14 19.37 -8.27
N ILE A 24 -9.40 18.51 -8.96
CA ILE A 24 -7.94 18.49 -8.86
C ILE A 24 -7.45 19.73 -9.60
N HIS A 25 -7.00 20.74 -8.86
CA HIS A 25 -6.36 21.90 -9.45
C HIS A 25 -5.08 21.48 -10.14
N VAL A 26 -4.85 22.00 -11.36
CA VAL A 26 -3.59 21.79 -12.07
C VAL A 26 -2.46 22.33 -11.21
N ALA A 27 -1.39 21.53 -11.05
CA ALA A 27 -0.22 21.93 -10.31
C ALA A 27 0.32 23.26 -10.89
N LYS A 28 0.50 24.25 -10.02
CA LYS A 28 1.19 25.49 -10.39
C LYS A 28 2.69 25.22 -10.31
N PHE A 29 3.33 25.22 -11.46
CA PHE A 29 4.79 25.27 -11.48
C PHE A 29 5.22 26.72 -11.33
N PRO A 30 6.32 26.99 -10.62
CA PRO A 30 6.92 28.32 -10.60
C PRO A 30 7.15 28.79 -12.03
N ALA A 31 6.78 30.04 -12.34
CA ALA A 31 7.13 30.63 -13.62
C ALA A 31 8.66 30.65 -13.71
N ASN A 32 9.24 29.96 -14.69
CA ASN A 32 10.70 29.82 -14.77
C ASN A 32 11.43 31.16 -14.55
N ALA A 33 12.37 31.15 -13.61
CA ALA A 33 13.61 31.85 -13.85
C ALA A 33 14.37 31.09 -14.95
N THR A 34 14.37 31.68 -16.15
CA THR A 34 15.40 31.56 -17.18
C THR A 34 15.56 30.27 -18.00
N ALA A 35 15.61 30.44 -19.33
CA ALA A 35 16.34 29.56 -20.23
C ALA A 35 17.78 29.35 -19.71
N PRO A 36 18.41 28.18 -19.93
CA PRO A 36 19.63 27.78 -19.23
C PRO A 36 20.75 28.83 -19.38
N LYS A 37 20.98 29.60 -18.31
CA LYS A 37 22.18 30.42 -18.12
C LYS A 37 23.28 29.53 -17.58
N ALA A 38 24.45 29.53 -18.24
CA ALA A 38 25.65 28.79 -17.86
C ALA A 38 25.42 27.27 -17.66
N THR A 39 26.49 26.49 -17.66
CA THR A 39 26.41 25.06 -17.38
C THR A 39 26.05 24.90 -15.89
N ILE A 40 24.79 24.57 -15.57
CA ILE A 40 24.35 24.33 -14.19
C ILE A 40 25.09 23.09 -13.65
N ASP A 41 25.90 23.27 -12.61
CA ASP A 41 26.49 22.15 -11.86
C ASP A 41 25.46 21.61 -10.85
N ALA A 42 24.71 20.59 -11.28
CA ALA A 42 23.69 19.96 -10.46
C ALA A 42 24.26 19.35 -9.17
N ALA A 43 25.50 18.87 -9.17
CA ALA A 43 26.14 18.26 -8.01
C ALA A 43 26.49 19.32 -6.95
N GLN A 44 27.01 20.48 -7.39
CA GLN A 44 27.26 21.62 -6.52
C GLN A 44 25.96 22.14 -5.89
N VAL A 45 24.92 22.35 -6.71
CA VAL A 45 23.60 22.81 -6.24
C VAL A 45 23.01 21.86 -5.20
N ALA A 46 23.02 20.55 -5.47
CA ALA A 46 22.50 19.55 -4.55
C ALA A 46 23.28 19.52 -3.22
N SER A 47 24.62 19.58 -3.29
CA SER A 47 25.49 19.57 -2.11
C SER A 47 25.26 20.79 -1.22
N GLN A 48 25.16 21.98 -1.81
CA GLN A 48 24.94 23.23 -1.09
C GLN A 48 23.57 23.25 -0.39
N LEU A 49 22.51 22.74 -1.05
CA LEU A 49 21.20 22.62 -0.42
C LEU A 49 21.24 21.66 0.76
N VAL A 50 21.83 20.48 0.58
CA VAL A 50 21.93 19.46 1.63
C VAL A 50 22.69 19.99 2.85
N GLU A 51 23.78 20.72 2.63
CA GLU A 51 24.52 21.39 3.71
C GLU A 51 23.64 22.42 4.44
N THR A 52 22.93 23.27 3.69
CA THR A 52 22.02 24.28 4.27
C THR A 52 20.91 23.64 5.11
N ILE A 53 20.31 22.55 4.62
CA ILE A 53 19.29 21.80 5.35
C ILE A 53 19.87 21.22 6.65
N ASN A 54 21.03 20.56 6.58
CA ASN A 54 21.66 19.97 7.76
C ASN A 54 22.02 21.02 8.81
N GLN A 55 22.55 22.18 8.40
CA GLN A 55 22.83 23.29 9.32
C GLN A 55 21.55 23.83 9.99
N ALA A 56 20.44 23.92 9.26
CA ALA A 56 19.16 24.34 9.82
C ALA A 56 18.60 23.28 10.80
N LEU A 57 18.74 21.98 10.48
CA LEU A 57 18.35 20.88 11.37
C LEU A 57 19.15 20.89 12.67
N GLU A 58 20.48 21.06 12.59
CA GLU A 58 21.37 21.12 13.77
C GLU A 58 21.01 22.27 14.71
N LYS A 59 20.66 23.44 14.15
CA LYS A 59 20.24 24.63 14.91
C LYS A 59 18.77 24.61 15.32
N SER A 60 18.01 23.62 14.88
CA SER A 60 16.54 23.60 14.99
C SER A 60 15.88 24.87 14.43
N ASP A 61 16.46 25.47 13.37
CA ASP A 61 15.95 26.67 12.72
C ASP A 61 14.92 26.31 11.64
N PHE A 62 13.70 25.99 12.11
CA PHE A 62 12.61 25.57 11.23
C PHE A 62 12.12 26.68 10.30
N ASN A 63 12.31 27.94 10.69
CA ASN A 63 11.97 29.10 9.87
C ASN A 63 12.97 29.28 8.71
N ALA A 64 14.26 29.05 8.93
CA ALA A 64 15.22 28.99 7.84
C ALA A 64 14.94 27.82 6.91
N LEU A 65 14.64 26.64 7.45
CA LEU A 65 14.35 25.44 6.67
C LEU A 65 13.09 25.61 5.81
N SER A 66 12.04 26.24 6.34
CA SER A 66 10.80 26.46 5.58
C SER A 66 10.95 27.46 4.44
N LYS A 67 11.81 28.46 4.60
CA LYS A 67 12.11 29.45 3.55
C LYS A 67 12.92 28.89 2.37
N LEU A 68 13.45 27.67 2.48
CA LEU A 68 14.07 26.99 1.34
C LEU A 68 13.04 26.53 0.30
N PHE A 69 11.76 26.49 0.63
CA PHE A 69 10.70 26.08 -0.28
C PHE A 69 10.21 27.26 -1.14
N THR A 70 9.79 26.96 -2.37
CA THR A 70 8.99 27.91 -3.17
C THR A 70 7.63 28.15 -2.51
N ASP A 71 6.96 29.24 -2.88
CA ASP A 71 5.62 29.57 -2.37
C ASP A 71 4.62 28.42 -2.56
N ASP A 72 4.68 27.72 -3.71
CA ASP A 72 3.85 26.53 -4.02
C ASP A 72 4.61 25.20 -3.84
N GLY A 73 5.65 25.17 -2.99
CA GLY A 73 6.48 23.97 -2.76
C GLY A 73 5.83 22.93 -1.85
N TYR A 74 6.22 21.66 -2.00
CA TYR A 74 5.66 20.54 -1.24
C TYR A 74 6.72 19.79 -0.44
N TRP A 75 6.43 19.48 0.83
CA TRP A 75 7.09 18.40 1.55
C TRP A 75 6.12 17.24 1.73
N ARG A 76 6.40 16.12 1.05
CA ARG A 76 5.67 14.85 1.23
C ARG A 76 6.46 13.92 2.15
N ASP A 77 5.92 13.60 3.31
CA ASP A 77 6.55 12.75 4.31
C ASP A 77 5.81 11.42 4.45
N HIS A 78 6.56 10.33 4.27
CA HIS A 78 6.13 8.95 4.47
C HIS A 78 6.86 8.38 5.68
N LEU A 79 6.29 8.66 6.85
CA LEU A 79 6.70 8.09 8.13
C LEU A 79 8.08 8.51 8.68
N ALA A 80 8.82 9.39 7.99
CA ALA A 80 10.19 9.74 8.40
C ALA A 80 10.21 10.76 9.53
N LEU A 81 9.41 11.83 9.42
CA LEU A 81 9.34 12.87 10.45
C LEU A 81 8.26 12.57 11.49
N THR A 82 7.18 11.92 11.07
CA THR A 82 6.04 11.58 11.93
C THR A 82 5.54 10.15 11.69
N TRP A 83 4.64 9.60 12.52
CA TRP A 83 4.06 8.26 12.30
C TRP A 83 2.82 8.30 11.39
N ALA A 84 2.72 9.28 10.51
CA ALA A 84 1.60 9.46 9.61
C ALA A 84 2.08 9.83 8.19
N PHE A 85 1.29 9.46 7.18
CA PHE A 85 1.47 9.97 5.83
C PHE A 85 0.98 11.41 5.76
N ARG A 86 1.84 12.33 5.32
CA ARG A 86 1.52 13.76 5.29
C ARG A 86 2.07 14.43 4.04
N THR A 87 1.41 15.52 3.67
CA THR A 87 1.90 16.48 2.70
C THR A 87 1.70 17.86 3.31
N ALA A 88 2.78 18.65 3.39
CA ALA A 88 2.73 20.08 3.69
C ALA A 88 2.99 20.85 2.39
N GLN A 89 2.17 21.86 2.10
CA GLN A 89 2.30 22.70 0.91
C GLN A 89 2.50 24.13 1.36
N THR A 90 3.43 24.87 0.75
CA THR A 90 3.86 26.22 1.13
C THR A 90 4.85 26.27 2.31
N PRO A 91 5.68 27.32 2.41
CA PRO A 91 6.59 27.51 3.53
C PRO A 91 5.90 27.55 4.91
N SER A 92 4.69 28.13 5.02
CA SER A 92 3.98 28.22 6.30
C SER A 92 3.51 26.86 6.81
N ASP A 93 3.03 26.00 5.93
CA ASP A 93 2.59 24.65 6.33
C ASP A 93 3.79 23.77 6.66
N VAL A 94 4.89 23.92 5.92
CA VAL A 94 6.17 23.25 6.19
C VAL A 94 6.68 23.66 7.58
N LEU A 95 6.66 24.94 7.93
CA LEU A 95 7.03 25.42 9.27
C LEU A 95 6.15 24.78 10.35
N THR A 96 4.82 24.84 10.17
CA THR A 96 3.85 24.26 11.10
C THR A 96 4.08 22.76 11.28
N PHE A 97 4.39 22.06 10.18
CA PHE A 97 4.70 20.64 10.18
C PHE A 97 5.98 20.34 10.97
N LEU A 98 7.05 21.10 10.75
CA LEU A 98 8.32 20.94 11.45
C LEU A 98 8.18 21.18 12.96
N GLU A 99 7.50 22.27 13.34
CA GLU A 99 7.22 22.59 14.75
C GLU A 99 6.36 21.51 15.41
N GLY A 100 5.35 20.98 14.70
CA GLY A 100 4.53 19.88 15.17
C GLY A 100 5.31 18.58 15.32
N ALA A 101 6.16 18.24 14.35
CA ALA A 101 7.00 17.05 14.39
C ALA A 101 8.04 17.14 15.52
N ALA A 102 8.58 18.33 15.79
CA ALA A 102 9.54 18.56 16.86
C ALA A 102 8.98 18.32 18.27
N LYS A 103 7.65 18.43 18.45
CA LYS A 103 6.96 18.15 19.73
C LYS A 103 6.78 16.65 20.00
N SER A 104 7.19 15.77 19.07
CA SER A 104 7.10 14.33 19.31
C SER A 104 8.05 13.90 20.45
N LYS A 105 7.77 12.74 21.07
CA LYS A 105 8.63 12.18 22.11
C LYS A 105 10.09 11.98 21.68
N ASP A 106 10.32 11.85 20.38
CA ASP A 106 11.64 11.62 19.77
C ASP A 106 12.28 12.94 19.27
N GLY A 107 11.68 14.09 19.59
CA GLY A 107 11.99 15.40 19.01
C GLY A 107 11.71 15.43 17.51
N LEU A 108 12.35 16.35 16.78
CA LEU A 108 12.36 16.29 15.33
C LEU A 108 13.15 15.05 14.90
N ARG A 109 12.47 14.10 14.25
CA ARG A 109 13.06 12.81 13.91
C ARG A 109 14.14 12.89 12.85
N LEU A 110 13.96 13.71 11.81
CA LEU A 110 14.96 13.88 10.77
C LEU A 110 16.24 14.49 11.37
N LYS A 111 17.36 13.77 11.28
CA LYS A 111 18.64 14.19 11.86
C LYS A 111 19.63 14.66 10.82
N LYS A 112 19.67 13.97 9.68
CA LYS A 112 20.63 14.26 8.62
C LYS A 112 20.07 13.84 7.27
N ILE A 113 20.44 14.58 6.24
CA ILE A 113 20.26 14.19 4.86
C ILE A 113 21.60 14.21 4.12
N THR A 114 21.76 13.34 3.13
CA THR A 114 22.93 13.31 2.24
C THR A 114 22.49 13.08 0.81
N VAL A 115 23.20 13.65 -0.16
CA VAL A 115 22.98 13.31 -1.57
C VAL A 115 23.24 11.81 -1.77
N ASP A 116 22.30 11.13 -2.41
CA ASP A 116 22.43 9.73 -2.80
C ASP A 116 22.81 9.64 -4.29
N ALA A 117 24.08 9.33 -4.53
CA ALA A 117 24.65 9.08 -5.85
C ALA A 117 25.02 7.60 -6.05
N SER A 118 24.30 6.67 -5.41
CA SER A 118 24.63 5.23 -5.46
C SER A 118 24.51 4.59 -6.85
N SER A 119 23.93 5.31 -7.81
CA SER A 119 23.82 4.89 -9.21
C SER A 119 23.64 6.11 -10.12
N SER A 120 23.94 5.93 -11.41
CA SER A 120 23.80 6.99 -12.42
C SER A 120 22.38 7.54 -12.57
N VAL A 121 21.34 6.79 -12.18
CA VAL A 121 19.96 7.27 -12.18
C VAL A 121 19.60 8.10 -10.95
N ARG A 122 20.41 8.02 -9.89
CA ARG A 122 20.20 8.73 -8.62
C ARG A 122 21.03 10.02 -8.47
N GLU A 123 22.11 10.12 -9.24
CA GLU A 123 22.94 11.32 -9.33
C GLU A 123 22.13 12.60 -9.62
N PRO A 124 22.55 13.76 -9.09
CA PRO A 124 21.94 15.04 -9.40
C PRO A 124 21.94 15.36 -10.89
N LYS A 125 20.78 15.77 -11.43
CA LYS A 125 20.60 16.08 -12.85
C LYS A 125 19.72 17.29 -13.05
N VAL A 126 20.04 18.06 -14.09
CA VAL A 126 19.14 19.07 -14.65
C VAL A 126 18.14 18.36 -15.56
N LEU A 127 16.85 18.46 -15.23
CA LEU A 127 15.77 17.79 -15.96
C LEU A 127 14.52 18.67 -16.02
N PRO A 128 13.67 18.51 -17.05
CA PRO A 128 12.35 19.11 -17.04
C PRO A 128 11.50 18.54 -15.89
N LEU A 129 10.74 19.42 -15.22
CA LEU A 129 9.87 19.08 -14.09
C LEU A 129 8.40 18.95 -14.50
N ASN A 130 8.03 19.41 -15.70
CA ASN A 130 6.70 19.33 -16.27
C ASN A 130 6.71 18.67 -17.66
N ALA A 131 5.53 18.21 -18.10
CA ALA A 131 5.39 17.35 -19.28
C ALA A 131 5.73 18.04 -20.61
N ASP A 132 5.53 19.35 -20.70
CA ASP A 132 5.87 20.20 -21.85
C ASP A 132 7.32 20.71 -21.81
N ALA A 133 8.09 20.30 -20.80
CA ALA A 133 9.49 20.70 -20.58
C ALA A 133 9.72 22.21 -20.51
N THR A 134 8.67 22.98 -20.18
CA THR A 134 8.79 24.43 -20.04
C THR A 134 9.39 24.84 -18.71
N VAL A 135 9.50 23.95 -17.73
CA VAL A 135 10.11 24.20 -16.42
C VAL A 135 11.27 23.25 -16.18
N SER A 136 12.48 23.78 -16.03
CA SER A 136 13.68 23.00 -15.76
C SER A 136 14.13 23.17 -14.31
N GLY A 137 14.69 22.11 -13.74
CA GLY A 137 15.14 22.11 -12.36
C GLY A 137 16.24 21.09 -12.09
N VAL A 138 16.80 21.14 -10.89
CA VAL A 138 17.75 20.13 -10.41
C VAL A 138 16.98 19.07 -9.63
N LYS A 139 17.07 17.82 -10.07
CA LYS A 139 16.48 16.65 -9.41
C LYS A 139 17.58 15.74 -8.90
N PHE A 140 17.47 15.29 -7.66
CA PHE A 140 18.41 14.36 -7.05
C PHE A 140 17.76 13.54 -5.95
N PHE A 141 18.36 12.41 -5.62
CA PHE A 141 17.93 11.56 -4.53
C PHE A 141 18.73 11.86 -3.26
N ILE A 142 18.11 11.58 -2.12
CA ILE A 142 18.76 11.73 -0.82
C ILE A 142 18.63 10.43 -0.03
N ALA A 143 19.64 10.16 0.79
CA ALA A 143 19.52 9.26 1.93
C ALA A 143 19.22 10.11 3.17
N ILE A 144 18.38 9.59 4.07
CA ILE A 144 18.01 10.29 5.30
C ILE A 144 18.29 9.42 6.52
N GLU A 145 18.81 10.05 7.56
CA GLU A 145 18.94 9.47 8.89
C GLU A 145 17.92 10.10 9.82
N THR A 146 17.23 9.25 10.59
CA THR A 146 16.23 9.68 11.57
C THR A 146 16.56 9.12 12.96
N ALA A 147 15.91 9.67 13.99
CA ALA A 147 16.02 9.15 15.36
C ALA A 147 15.64 7.67 15.49
N VAL A 148 14.77 7.16 14.62
CA VAL A 148 14.20 5.80 14.73
C VAL A 148 14.71 4.84 13.65
N GLY A 149 15.49 5.30 12.69
CA GLY A 149 15.85 4.49 11.52
C GLY A 149 16.46 5.28 10.38
N ALA A 150 16.48 4.67 9.20
CA ALA A 150 17.05 5.23 7.98
C ALA A 150 16.03 5.18 6.83
N GLY A 151 16.25 6.02 5.84
CA GLY A 151 15.31 6.18 4.74
C GLY A 151 15.93 6.78 3.50
N ASP A 152 15.07 7.08 2.55
CA ASP A 152 15.42 7.75 1.32
C ASP A 152 14.44 8.87 0.97
N GLY A 153 14.78 9.62 -0.07
CA GLY A 153 13.99 10.74 -0.51
C GLY A 153 14.33 11.21 -1.91
N LEU A 154 13.56 12.19 -2.35
CA LEU A 154 13.73 12.86 -3.64
C LEU A 154 13.61 14.36 -3.42
N VAL A 155 14.50 15.12 -4.05
CA VAL A 155 14.43 16.57 -4.07
C VAL A 155 14.29 17.04 -5.51
N GLN A 156 13.39 17.99 -5.74
CA GLN A 156 13.26 18.74 -6.98
C GLN A 156 13.37 20.22 -6.66
N LEU A 157 14.36 20.87 -7.26
CA LEU A 157 14.64 22.29 -7.13
C LEU A 157 14.25 23.04 -8.38
N VAL A 158 13.82 24.28 -8.20
CA VAL A 158 13.60 25.27 -9.25
C VAL A 158 14.37 26.54 -8.90
N GLU A 159 14.74 27.31 -9.91
CA GLU A 159 15.31 28.63 -9.71
C GLU A 159 14.16 29.65 -9.58
N GLU A 160 14.16 30.41 -8.49
CA GLU A 160 13.24 31.52 -8.25
C GLU A 160 14.06 32.76 -7.84
N ALA A 161 13.94 33.85 -8.61
CA ALA A 161 14.68 35.09 -8.38
C ALA A 161 16.21 34.90 -8.21
N GLY A 162 16.81 33.97 -8.96
CA GLY A 162 18.26 33.70 -8.90
C GLY A 162 18.69 32.79 -7.75
N GLN A 163 17.75 32.17 -7.03
CA GLN A 163 18.03 31.24 -5.93
C GLN A 163 17.38 29.88 -6.21
N TRP A 164 18.11 28.80 -5.91
CA TRP A 164 17.56 27.46 -5.95
C TRP A 164 16.69 27.20 -4.73
N LYS A 165 15.41 26.87 -4.98
CA LYS A 165 14.43 26.56 -3.94
C LYS A 165 13.77 25.22 -4.17
N ILE A 166 13.32 24.61 -3.08
CA ILE A 166 12.63 23.32 -3.05
C ILE A 166 11.22 23.48 -3.60
N PHE A 167 10.97 22.86 -4.75
CA PHE A 167 9.62 22.65 -5.27
C PHE A 167 9.00 21.38 -4.69
N THR A 168 9.79 20.31 -4.55
CA THR A 168 9.33 19.07 -3.92
C THR A 168 10.44 18.45 -3.09
N LEU A 169 10.16 18.17 -1.82
CA LEU A 169 10.95 17.30 -0.95
C LEU A 169 10.08 16.10 -0.58
N TYR A 170 10.55 14.91 -0.93
CA TYR A 170 9.96 13.64 -0.50
C TYR A 170 10.89 12.97 0.50
N THR A 171 10.35 12.56 1.65
CA THR A 171 11.07 11.76 2.64
C THR A 171 10.29 10.50 2.94
N ARG A 172 10.98 9.36 3.02
CA ARG A 172 10.38 8.06 3.36
C ARG A 172 11.27 7.31 4.33
N LEU A 173 10.69 6.85 5.44
CA LEU A 173 11.34 5.88 6.31
C LEU A 173 11.37 4.52 5.61
N GLN A 174 12.55 3.95 5.42
CA GLN A 174 12.72 2.67 4.75
C GLN A 174 12.93 1.53 5.75
N GLU A 175 13.72 1.77 6.80
CA GLU A 175 14.04 0.79 7.84
C GLU A 175 13.92 1.41 9.23
N VAL A 176 13.51 0.60 10.22
CA VAL A 176 13.52 0.96 11.65
C VAL A 176 14.76 0.34 12.28
N ARG A 177 15.52 1.15 13.02
CA ARG A 177 16.77 0.73 13.65
C ARG A 177 16.53 -0.41 14.64
N GLY A 178 17.30 -1.49 14.54
CA GLY A 178 17.16 -2.69 15.37
C GLY A 178 16.01 -3.62 14.95
N HIS A 179 15.24 -3.24 13.93
CA HIS A 179 14.17 -4.02 13.34
C HIS A 179 14.31 -4.06 11.81
N GLU A 180 15.54 -4.01 11.33
CA GLU A 180 15.85 -4.11 9.91
C GLU A 180 15.44 -5.48 9.36
N GLU A 181 15.13 -5.53 8.07
CA GLU A 181 14.69 -6.77 7.45
C GLU A 181 15.82 -7.81 7.38
N ASN A 182 15.49 -9.04 7.77
CA ASN A 182 16.38 -10.21 7.78
C ASN A 182 16.67 -10.77 6.37
N VAL A 183 17.10 -9.90 5.46
CA VAL A 183 17.42 -10.21 4.07
C VAL A 183 18.92 -10.07 3.78
N ASN A 184 19.38 -10.66 2.68
CA ASN A 184 20.78 -10.59 2.21
C ASN A 184 21.81 -10.90 3.31
N GLY A 185 22.67 -9.94 3.66
CA GLY A 185 23.68 -10.12 4.73
C GLY A 185 23.09 -10.29 6.14
N ARG A 186 21.79 -10.00 6.32
CA ARG A 186 21.05 -10.14 7.59
C ARG A 186 20.21 -11.42 7.65
N ARG A 187 20.41 -12.36 6.72
CA ARG A 187 19.66 -13.64 6.71
C ARG A 187 19.90 -14.44 8.00
N PRO A 188 18.85 -15.10 8.54
CA PRO A 188 19.02 -15.98 9.67
C PRO A 188 19.94 -17.15 9.31
N ARG A 189 20.78 -17.57 10.26
CA ARG A 189 21.66 -18.73 10.07
C ARG A 189 20.82 -20.00 10.06
N GLY A 190 20.91 -20.80 8.99
CA GLY A 190 20.20 -22.08 8.88
C GLY A 190 20.68 -23.12 9.91
N VAL A 191 21.93 -23.00 10.35
CA VAL A 191 22.56 -23.86 11.35
C VAL A 191 23.60 -23.09 12.17
N GLN A 192 23.64 -23.35 13.47
CA GLN A 192 24.83 -23.12 14.30
C GLN A 192 25.59 -24.45 14.37
N HIS A 193 26.88 -24.44 14.00
CA HIS A 193 27.72 -25.65 14.06
C HIS A 193 27.90 -26.12 15.52
N GLY A 194 27.99 -27.43 15.72
CA GLY A 194 28.14 -28.07 17.04
C GLY A 194 26.99 -29.02 17.41
N GLY A 195 27.22 -29.87 18.39
CA GLY A 195 26.18 -30.75 18.95
C GLY A 195 25.27 -29.96 19.90
N GLN A 196 24.01 -29.79 19.53
CA GLN A 196 22.98 -29.20 20.39
C GLN A 196 21.90 -30.25 20.66
N PRO A 197 21.93 -30.95 21.82
CA PRO A 197 20.89 -31.89 22.21
C PRO A 197 19.50 -31.21 22.24
N GLY A 198 18.48 -31.87 21.70
CA GLY A 198 17.11 -31.32 21.65
C GLY A 198 16.85 -30.28 20.54
N ARG A 199 17.79 -30.07 19.62
CA ARG A 199 17.63 -29.13 18.50
C ARG A 199 16.52 -29.58 17.54
N LYS A 200 15.55 -28.68 17.33
CA LYS A 200 14.52 -28.85 16.30
C LYS A 200 15.09 -28.64 14.90
N ASN A 201 14.71 -29.50 13.97
CA ASN A 201 14.99 -29.33 12.54
C ASN A 201 14.11 -28.20 11.96
N TRP A 202 14.29 -27.90 10.66
CA TRP A 202 13.52 -26.84 10.01
C TRP A 202 12.01 -27.13 10.01
N ALA A 203 11.59 -28.37 9.69
CA ALA A 203 10.18 -28.74 9.59
C ALA A 203 9.48 -28.64 10.95
N GLU A 204 10.12 -29.08 12.02
CA GLU A 204 9.60 -28.98 13.39
C GLU A 204 9.42 -27.51 13.83
N ARG A 205 10.41 -26.66 13.57
CA ARG A 205 10.30 -25.21 13.83
C ARG A 205 9.20 -24.56 13.00
N ARG A 206 9.07 -24.95 11.73
CA ARG A 206 8.04 -24.44 10.83
C ARG A 206 6.64 -24.82 11.32
N GLN A 207 6.46 -26.06 11.77
CA GLN A 207 5.19 -26.56 12.32
C GLN A 207 4.82 -25.82 13.61
N GLU A 208 5.77 -25.63 14.52
CA GLU A 208 5.57 -24.87 15.76
C GLU A 208 5.18 -23.41 15.48
N ALA A 209 5.90 -22.75 14.58
CA ALA A 209 5.62 -21.36 14.20
C ALA A 209 4.25 -21.16 13.54
N ALA A 210 3.73 -22.17 12.82
CA ALA A 210 2.37 -22.14 12.26
C ALA A 210 1.29 -22.59 13.27
N GLY A 211 1.69 -23.18 14.40
CA GLY A 211 0.78 -23.87 15.30
C GLY A 211 -0.06 -22.95 16.18
N PHE A 212 0.48 -21.78 16.58
CA PHE A 212 -0.15 -20.83 17.52
C PHE A 212 -0.98 -21.53 18.60
N ASN A 213 -0.32 -22.45 19.34
CA ASN A 213 -0.94 -23.26 20.38
C ASN A 213 -1.44 -22.40 21.56
N ALA A 214 -2.24 -22.98 22.46
CA ALA A 214 -2.82 -22.22 23.58
C ALA A 214 -1.72 -21.50 24.39
N GLY A 215 -1.90 -20.19 24.62
CA GLY A 215 -0.91 -19.34 25.28
C GLY A 215 0.15 -18.73 24.37
N ASN A 216 0.15 -19.02 23.05
CA ASN A 216 1.01 -18.39 22.07
C ASN A 216 0.19 -17.53 21.10
N ASP A 217 -0.07 -16.28 21.50
CA ASP A 217 -0.81 -15.32 20.69
C ASP A 217 0.11 -14.59 19.72
N PRO A 218 -0.29 -14.40 18.44
CA PRO A 218 0.49 -13.59 17.51
C PRO A 218 0.55 -12.13 17.98
N ALA A 219 1.65 -11.44 17.69
CA ALA A 219 1.71 -9.98 17.88
C ALA A 219 0.72 -9.27 16.93
N VAL A 220 0.59 -9.79 15.69
CA VAL A 220 -0.29 -9.28 14.65
C VAL A 220 -1.18 -10.39 14.10
N LEU A 221 -2.50 -10.20 14.14
CA LEU A 221 -3.45 -11.06 13.43
C LEU A 221 -3.93 -10.35 12.15
N VAL A 222 -3.80 -11.01 11.01
CA VAL A 222 -4.22 -10.49 9.69
C VAL A 222 -5.45 -11.27 9.21
N VAL A 223 -6.52 -10.57 8.85
CA VAL A 223 -7.77 -11.17 8.39
C VAL A 223 -7.86 -11.07 6.87
N GLY A 224 -7.67 -12.19 6.18
CA GLY A 224 -7.64 -12.33 4.72
C GLY A 224 -6.25 -12.67 4.22
N ALA A 225 -6.12 -13.77 3.48
CA ALA A 225 -4.90 -14.25 2.80
C ALA A 225 -4.93 -13.98 1.28
N GLY A 226 -5.58 -12.89 0.87
CA GLY A 226 -5.39 -12.32 -0.47
C GLY A 226 -4.13 -11.46 -0.56
N GLN A 227 -3.92 -10.76 -1.68
CA GLN A 227 -2.70 -9.99 -1.94
C GLN A 227 -2.31 -9.02 -0.81
N GLY A 228 -3.28 -8.31 -0.22
CA GLY A 228 -3.01 -7.31 0.83
C GLY A 228 -2.54 -7.94 2.13
N GLY A 229 -3.17 -9.04 2.53
CA GLY A 229 -2.80 -9.75 3.76
C GLY A 229 -1.47 -10.48 3.64
N LEU A 230 -1.22 -11.13 2.50
CA LEU A 230 0.06 -11.79 2.23
C LEU A 230 1.22 -10.79 2.13
N THR A 231 1.00 -9.63 1.49
CA THR A 231 1.99 -8.54 1.42
C THR A 231 2.34 -8.04 2.82
N ALA A 232 1.34 -7.75 3.65
CA ALA A 232 1.56 -7.29 5.02
C ALA A 232 2.31 -8.35 5.84
N ALA A 233 1.86 -9.61 5.79
CA ALA A 233 2.48 -10.71 6.51
C ALA A 233 3.93 -10.95 6.08
N ALA A 234 4.25 -10.83 4.78
CA ALA A 234 5.61 -10.97 4.29
C ALA A 234 6.54 -9.89 4.84
N ARG A 235 6.13 -8.62 4.82
CA ARG A 235 6.92 -7.51 5.38
C ARG A 235 7.15 -7.71 6.89
N LEU A 236 6.09 -8.06 7.62
CA LEU A 236 6.16 -8.34 9.07
C LEU A 236 7.08 -9.51 9.39
N LYS A 237 7.00 -10.60 8.61
CA LYS A 237 7.89 -11.77 8.73
C LYS A 237 9.35 -11.39 8.58
N MET A 238 9.69 -10.57 7.57
CA MET A 238 11.08 -10.14 7.35
C MET A 238 11.60 -9.22 8.47
N MET A 239 10.71 -8.49 9.14
CA MET A 239 11.03 -7.70 10.34
C MET A 239 11.01 -8.52 11.65
N GLY A 240 10.76 -9.83 11.58
CA GLY A 240 10.72 -10.71 12.76
C GLY A 240 9.47 -10.55 13.64
N VAL A 241 8.39 -9.96 13.11
CA VAL A 241 7.13 -9.79 13.86
C VAL A 241 6.27 -11.04 13.73
N GLU A 242 5.93 -11.65 14.87
CA GLU A 242 5.07 -12.84 14.93
C GLU A 242 3.67 -12.53 14.42
N THR A 243 3.35 -13.12 13.27
CA THR A 243 2.14 -12.82 12.51
C THR A 243 1.40 -14.10 12.18
N LEU A 244 0.08 -14.09 12.38
CA LEU A 244 -0.85 -15.11 11.89
C LEU A 244 -1.82 -14.48 10.89
N VAL A 245 -1.92 -15.07 9.70
CA VAL A 245 -2.97 -14.75 8.73
C VAL A 245 -4.09 -15.78 8.86
N VAL A 246 -5.33 -15.33 8.90
CA VAL A 246 -6.51 -16.21 8.84
C VAL A 246 -7.30 -15.92 7.57
N ASP A 247 -7.78 -16.95 6.89
CA ASP A 247 -8.65 -16.83 5.72
C ASP A 247 -9.77 -17.85 5.81
N LYS A 248 -10.97 -17.44 5.41
CA LYS A 248 -12.17 -18.28 5.45
C LYS A 248 -12.22 -19.30 4.30
N GLU A 249 -11.54 -19.03 3.19
CA GLU A 249 -11.56 -19.88 2.02
C GLU A 249 -10.77 -21.18 2.26
N ASP A 250 -11.00 -22.18 1.41
CA ASP A 250 -10.38 -23.50 1.56
C ASP A 250 -8.87 -23.48 1.27
N ARG A 251 -8.47 -22.71 0.25
CA ARG A 251 -7.08 -22.52 -0.18
C ARG A 251 -6.74 -21.05 -0.29
N ILE A 252 -5.44 -20.77 -0.18
CA ILE A 252 -4.91 -19.44 -0.45
C ILE A 252 -5.19 -19.08 -1.92
N GLY A 253 -5.63 -17.84 -2.15
CA GLY A 253 -5.97 -17.34 -3.48
C GLY A 253 -7.36 -17.72 -3.98
N ASP A 254 -8.17 -18.47 -3.24
CA ASP A 254 -9.54 -18.83 -3.65
C ASP A 254 -10.45 -17.60 -3.83
N ASN A 255 -10.14 -16.50 -3.16
CA ASN A 255 -10.76 -15.19 -3.41
C ASN A 255 -10.62 -14.71 -4.87
N TRP A 256 -9.58 -15.17 -5.58
CA TRP A 256 -9.39 -14.99 -7.02
C TRP A 256 -9.89 -16.19 -7.82
N ARG A 257 -9.54 -17.41 -7.41
CA ARG A 257 -9.90 -18.65 -8.11
C ARG A 257 -11.41 -18.83 -8.29
N ASN A 258 -12.20 -18.37 -7.32
CA ASN A 258 -13.67 -18.47 -7.34
C ASN A 258 -14.36 -17.32 -8.11
N ARG A 259 -13.61 -16.43 -8.76
CA ARG A 259 -14.18 -15.38 -9.63
C ARG A 259 -14.56 -15.95 -11.00
N TYR A 260 -15.28 -15.15 -11.79
CA TYR A 260 -15.80 -15.56 -13.10
C TYR A 260 -14.70 -16.08 -14.03
N HIS A 261 -15.06 -17.04 -14.88
CA HIS A 261 -14.12 -17.89 -15.64
C HIS A 261 -13.05 -17.13 -16.43
N GLN A 262 -13.40 -15.99 -17.04
CA GLN A 262 -12.53 -15.24 -17.95
C GLN A 262 -11.75 -14.10 -17.27
N LEU A 263 -11.73 -14.01 -15.94
CA LEU A 263 -11.04 -12.91 -15.25
C LEU A 263 -9.52 -12.97 -15.49
N VAL A 264 -9.00 -11.84 -15.98
CA VAL A 264 -7.58 -11.51 -16.08
C VAL A 264 -7.34 -10.17 -15.36
N LEU A 265 -6.09 -9.90 -14.99
CA LEU A 265 -5.68 -8.58 -14.53
C LEU A 265 -5.96 -7.52 -15.61
N HIS A 266 -6.37 -6.34 -15.17
CA HIS A 266 -6.58 -5.18 -16.04
C HIS A 266 -5.34 -4.30 -16.10
N ASP A 267 -4.52 -4.34 -15.05
CA ASP A 267 -3.20 -3.73 -15.03
C ASP A 267 -2.16 -4.72 -15.58
N PRO A 268 -1.10 -4.21 -16.22
CA PRO A 268 0.03 -5.03 -16.61
C PRO A 268 0.81 -5.60 -15.41
N VAL A 269 1.27 -6.84 -15.57
CA VAL A 269 1.97 -7.66 -14.56
C VAL A 269 3.11 -6.97 -13.80
N TRP A 270 3.79 -5.98 -14.39
CA TRP A 270 4.90 -5.25 -13.76
C TRP A 270 4.47 -4.25 -12.67
N TYR A 271 3.17 -3.90 -12.60
CA TYR A 271 2.63 -3.08 -11.51
C TYR A 271 2.13 -3.91 -10.33
N ASP A 272 2.05 -5.23 -10.48
CA ASP A 272 1.32 -6.13 -9.57
C ASP A 272 2.22 -7.04 -8.73
N HIS A 273 3.55 -6.88 -8.81
CA HIS A 273 4.50 -7.68 -8.04
C HIS A 273 4.27 -7.57 -6.53
N LEU A 274 4.42 -8.69 -5.82
CA LEU A 274 4.44 -8.72 -4.37
C LEU A 274 5.87 -8.51 -3.84
N PRO A 275 6.05 -8.00 -2.61
CA PRO A 275 7.37 -7.86 -2.02
C PRO A 275 8.15 -9.18 -2.01
N TYR A 276 9.46 -9.10 -2.19
CA TYR A 276 10.43 -10.22 -2.12
C TYR A 276 10.39 -11.24 -3.26
N LEU A 277 9.26 -11.45 -3.91
CA LEU A 277 9.14 -12.40 -5.01
C LEU A 277 8.34 -11.78 -6.16
N ASN A 278 9.06 -11.41 -7.22
CA ASN A 278 8.45 -10.93 -8.44
C ASN A 278 7.76 -12.08 -9.18
N PHE A 279 6.80 -11.73 -10.04
CA PHE A 279 6.25 -12.70 -10.97
C PHE A 279 7.33 -13.16 -11.97
N PRO A 280 7.34 -14.44 -12.37
CA PRO A 280 8.25 -14.95 -13.39
C PRO A 280 8.13 -14.18 -14.72
N SER A 281 9.27 -13.95 -15.38
CA SER A 281 9.36 -13.10 -16.59
C SER A 281 8.57 -13.62 -17.80
N GLN A 282 8.26 -14.93 -17.84
CA GLN A 282 7.45 -15.55 -18.89
C GLN A 282 5.93 -15.44 -18.68
N TRP A 283 5.47 -14.76 -17.62
CA TRP A 283 4.05 -14.61 -17.36
C TRP A 283 3.36 -13.74 -18.41
N PRO A 284 2.07 -14.00 -18.71
CA PRO A 284 1.28 -13.09 -19.53
C PRO A 284 1.22 -11.69 -18.92
N ILE A 285 1.27 -10.66 -19.77
CA ILE A 285 1.14 -9.26 -19.36
C ILE A 285 -0.14 -9.04 -18.55
N PHE A 286 -1.25 -9.63 -19.00
CA PHE A 286 -2.53 -9.65 -18.28
C PHE A 286 -2.76 -11.05 -17.72
N THR A 287 -2.45 -11.22 -16.43
CA THR A 287 -2.40 -12.55 -15.80
C THR A 287 -3.80 -13.09 -15.47
N PRO A 288 -4.14 -14.35 -15.81
CA PRO A 288 -5.41 -14.98 -15.43
C PRO A 288 -5.57 -15.21 -13.92
N LYS A 289 -6.82 -15.16 -13.43
CA LYS A 289 -7.15 -15.32 -11.99
C LYS A 289 -6.54 -16.56 -11.34
N ASP A 290 -6.53 -17.69 -12.05
CA ASP A 290 -6.10 -18.98 -11.50
C ASP A 290 -4.59 -19.00 -11.29
N LYS A 291 -3.84 -18.44 -12.24
CA LYS A 291 -2.38 -18.32 -12.17
C LYS A 291 -1.95 -17.41 -11.02
N LEU A 292 -2.69 -16.31 -10.81
CA LEU A 292 -2.45 -15.41 -9.69
C LEU A 292 -2.76 -16.08 -8.35
N ALA A 293 -3.86 -16.84 -8.28
CA ALA A 293 -4.24 -17.59 -7.08
C ALA A 293 -3.20 -18.66 -6.70
N ASP A 294 -2.69 -19.42 -7.67
CA ASP A 294 -1.65 -20.43 -7.44
C ASP A 294 -0.33 -19.78 -6.99
N PHE A 295 -0.01 -18.59 -7.52
CA PHE A 295 1.16 -17.84 -7.04
C PHE A 295 1.02 -17.40 -5.60
N PHE A 296 -0.16 -16.99 -5.12
CA PHE A 296 -0.33 -16.64 -3.70
C PHE A 296 -0.09 -17.82 -2.76
N GLU A 297 -0.51 -19.02 -3.16
CA GLU A 297 -0.25 -20.24 -2.40
C GLU A 297 1.26 -20.57 -2.37
N ALA A 298 1.93 -20.46 -3.52
CA ALA A 298 3.38 -20.62 -3.63
C ALA A 298 4.15 -19.54 -2.83
N TYR A 299 3.71 -18.29 -2.90
CA TYR A 299 4.30 -17.13 -2.20
C TYR A 299 4.27 -17.33 -0.69
N ALA A 300 3.13 -17.72 -0.13
CA ALA A 300 3.00 -18.02 1.29
C ALA A 300 3.92 -19.16 1.74
N THR A 301 4.08 -20.17 0.88
CA THR A 301 4.97 -21.31 1.14
C THR A 301 6.44 -20.90 1.10
N LEU A 302 6.88 -20.23 0.04
CA LEU A 302 8.27 -19.81 -0.19
C LEU A 302 8.77 -18.83 0.88
N LEU A 303 7.90 -17.96 1.38
CA LEU A 303 8.24 -16.98 2.41
C LEU A 303 7.91 -17.46 3.84
N GLU A 304 7.51 -18.72 3.99
CA GLU A 304 7.20 -19.33 5.28
C GLU A 304 6.16 -18.53 6.10
N LEU A 305 5.14 -18.02 5.43
CA LEU A 305 4.06 -17.25 6.06
C LEU A 305 3.11 -18.18 6.81
N ASN A 306 2.72 -17.77 8.01
CA ASN A 306 1.76 -18.53 8.80
C ASN A 306 0.34 -18.18 8.39
N VAL A 307 -0.32 -19.10 7.68
CA VAL A 307 -1.69 -18.90 7.19
C VAL A 307 -2.57 -20.05 7.67
N TRP A 308 -3.70 -19.72 8.28
CA TRP A 308 -4.78 -20.67 8.57
C TRP A 308 -5.92 -20.41 7.60
N THR A 309 -6.09 -21.31 6.63
CA THR A 309 -7.28 -21.36 5.79
C THR A 309 -8.46 -21.97 6.55
N LYS A 310 -9.67 -21.94 5.96
CA LYS A 310 -10.91 -22.44 6.57
C LYS A 310 -11.17 -21.88 7.97
N THR A 311 -10.76 -20.63 8.18
CA THR A 311 -10.78 -19.94 9.48
C THR A 311 -11.56 -18.65 9.36
N GLU A 312 -12.76 -18.65 9.93
CA GLU A 312 -13.66 -17.50 9.90
C GLU A 312 -13.45 -16.61 11.13
N LEU A 313 -13.42 -15.30 10.92
CA LEU A 313 -13.45 -14.31 11.99
C LEU A 313 -14.87 -14.23 12.55
N VAL A 314 -15.02 -14.50 13.85
CA VAL A 314 -16.33 -14.49 14.54
C VAL A 314 -16.53 -13.20 15.32
N TYR A 315 -15.49 -12.73 16.02
CA TYR A 315 -15.60 -11.59 16.92
C TYR A 315 -14.29 -10.85 17.07
N THR A 316 -14.39 -9.53 17.26
CA THR A 316 -13.25 -8.65 17.58
C THR A 316 -13.69 -7.59 18.59
N LYS A 317 -12.89 -7.35 19.62
CA LYS A 317 -13.08 -6.23 20.54
C LYS A 317 -11.74 -5.65 20.97
N TRP A 318 -11.65 -4.32 20.97
CA TRP A 318 -10.51 -3.60 21.53
C TRP A 318 -10.73 -3.34 23.03
N ASP A 319 -9.65 -3.42 23.80
CA ASP A 319 -9.60 -3.03 25.21
C ASP A 319 -8.65 -1.84 25.36
N ASP A 320 -9.18 -0.64 25.58
CA ASP A 320 -8.40 0.60 25.73
C ASP A 320 -7.48 0.58 26.95
N ALA A 321 -7.85 -0.11 28.05
CA ALA A 321 -7.03 -0.15 29.24
C ALA A 321 -5.81 -1.06 29.05
N LYS A 322 -6.01 -2.21 28.38
CA LYS A 322 -4.96 -3.20 28.17
C LYS A 322 -4.17 -2.99 26.87
N GLN A 323 -4.68 -2.18 25.95
CA GLN A 323 -4.10 -1.96 24.63
C GLN A 323 -3.88 -3.27 23.86
N ILE A 324 -4.86 -4.18 23.93
CA ILE A 324 -4.88 -5.47 23.23
C ILE A 324 -6.26 -5.71 22.61
N TRP A 325 -6.28 -6.48 21.53
CA TRP A 325 -7.51 -7.01 20.97
C TRP A 325 -7.92 -8.30 21.67
N THR A 326 -9.20 -8.62 21.64
CA THR A 326 -9.74 -9.97 21.79
C THR A 326 -10.32 -10.38 20.45
N VAL A 327 -9.79 -11.44 19.85
CA VAL A 327 -10.20 -11.93 18.53
C VAL A 327 -10.64 -13.37 18.65
N ILE A 328 -11.86 -13.69 18.23
CA ILE A 328 -12.38 -15.06 18.20
C ILE A 328 -12.47 -15.51 16.75
N VAL A 329 -11.88 -16.66 16.44
CA VAL A 329 -11.97 -17.32 15.15
C VAL A 329 -12.54 -18.72 15.28
N ASN A 330 -13.21 -19.18 14.24
CA ASN A 330 -13.68 -20.56 14.11
C ASN A 330 -12.94 -21.23 12.94
N ARG A 331 -12.13 -22.24 13.24
CA ARG A 331 -11.29 -22.95 12.27
C ARG A 331 -11.81 -24.35 12.01
N LYS A 332 -12.07 -24.68 10.75
CA LYS A 332 -12.35 -26.05 10.32
C LYS A 332 -11.04 -26.79 10.04
N ARG A 333 -10.83 -27.92 10.70
CA ARG A 333 -9.67 -28.79 10.55
C ARG A 333 -9.86 -29.77 9.38
N ALA A 334 -8.79 -30.43 8.97
CA ALA A 334 -8.79 -31.35 7.84
C ALA A 334 -9.67 -32.60 8.07
N ASP A 335 -9.80 -33.02 9.33
CA ASP A 335 -10.67 -34.12 9.77
C ASP A 335 -12.17 -33.73 9.81
N GLY A 336 -12.51 -32.48 9.45
CA GLY A 336 -13.87 -31.96 9.43
C GLY A 336 -14.34 -31.37 10.77
N THR A 337 -13.54 -31.48 11.83
CA THR A 337 -13.85 -30.86 13.14
C THR A 337 -13.71 -29.33 13.07
N SER A 338 -14.42 -28.63 13.95
CA SER A 338 -14.32 -27.19 14.11
C SER A 338 -13.71 -26.84 15.47
N GLU A 339 -12.82 -25.86 15.48
CA GLU A 339 -12.10 -25.40 16.65
C GLU A 339 -12.31 -23.90 16.79
N VAL A 340 -12.85 -23.47 17.94
CA VAL A 340 -12.93 -22.06 18.30
C VAL A 340 -11.66 -21.66 19.03
N ARG A 341 -11.01 -20.59 18.58
CA ARG A 341 -9.79 -20.05 19.18
C ARG A 341 -9.99 -18.58 19.52
N THR A 342 -9.52 -18.19 20.71
CA THR A 342 -9.45 -16.80 21.15
C THR A 342 -7.99 -16.39 21.18
N PHE A 343 -7.66 -15.30 20.50
CA PHE A 343 -6.34 -14.68 20.46
C PHE A 343 -6.40 -13.28 21.08
N HIS A 344 -5.28 -12.84 21.67
CA HIS A 344 -5.12 -11.48 22.19
C HIS A 344 -3.97 -10.70 21.54
N PRO A 345 -4.00 -10.46 20.21
CA PRO A 345 -2.94 -9.73 19.53
C PRO A 345 -2.95 -8.24 19.91
N ARG A 346 -1.78 -7.59 19.83
CA ARG A 346 -1.69 -6.13 19.97
C ARG A 346 -2.22 -5.41 18.74
N HIS A 347 -2.13 -6.06 17.58
CA HIS A 347 -2.52 -5.46 16.31
C HIS A 347 -3.42 -6.39 15.50
N LEU A 348 -4.41 -5.79 14.85
CA LEU A 348 -5.33 -6.45 13.93
C LEU A 348 -5.26 -5.74 12.57
N ILE A 349 -4.92 -6.47 11.50
CA ILE A 349 -4.93 -5.95 10.13
C ILE A 349 -6.13 -6.54 9.39
N GLN A 350 -7.05 -5.68 8.94
CA GLN A 350 -8.16 -6.09 8.09
C GLN A 350 -7.75 -6.05 6.62
N ALA A 351 -7.52 -7.22 6.03
CA ALA A 351 -7.15 -7.42 4.63
C ALA A 351 -8.26 -8.14 3.83
N THR A 352 -9.52 -7.85 4.16
CA THR A 352 -10.71 -8.55 3.62
C THR A 352 -11.12 -8.12 2.21
N GLY A 353 -10.46 -7.10 1.66
CA GLY A 353 -10.79 -6.50 0.37
C GLY A 353 -12.13 -5.74 0.34
N HIS A 354 -12.33 -4.92 -0.69
CA HIS A 354 -13.56 -4.13 -0.84
C HIS A 354 -14.67 -4.87 -1.60
N SER A 355 -14.33 -5.85 -2.45
CA SER A 355 -15.26 -6.45 -3.43
C SER A 355 -15.70 -7.89 -3.11
N GLY A 356 -15.61 -8.29 -1.83
CA GLY A 356 -15.92 -9.65 -1.38
C GLY A 356 -17.39 -9.91 -1.05
N LYS A 357 -18.13 -8.91 -0.55
CA LYS A 357 -19.54 -9.05 -0.18
C LYS A 357 -20.45 -8.68 -1.35
N LYS A 358 -21.31 -9.62 -1.77
CA LYS A 358 -22.36 -9.39 -2.76
C LYS A 358 -23.33 -8.32 -2.23
N ASN A 359 -23.64 -7.33 -3.07
CA ASN A 359 -24.74 -6.39 -2.84
C ASN A 359 -25.77 -6.57 -3.96
N MET A 360 -26.90 -7.20 -3.63
CA MET A 360 -28.01 -7.35 -4.58
C MET A 360 -29.05 -6.29 -4.27
N PRO A 361 -29.15 -5.21 -5.07
CA PRO A 361 -30.16 -4.20 -4.83
C PRO A 361 -31.55 -4.78 -5.09
N GLU A 362 -32.53 -4.31 -4.32
CA GLU A 362 -33.93 -4.56 -4.63
C GLU A 362 -34.30 -3.80 -5.90
N MET A 363 -34.93 -4.49 -6.86
CA MET A 363 -35.43 -3.86 -8.09
C MET A 363 -36.92 -4.18 -8.22
N LYS A 364 -37.74 -3.15 -8.41
CA LYS A 364 -39.18 -3.35 -8.62
C LYS A 364 -39.43 -4.23 -9.85
N GLY A 365 -40.20 -5.31 -9.69
CA GLY A 365 -40.51 -6.23 -10.78
C GLY A 365 -39.46 -7.32 -11.02
N ILE A 366 -38.40 -7.40 -10.20
CA ILE A 366 -37.34 -8.42 -10.33
C ILE A 366 -37.90 -9.85 -10.21
N GLU A 367 -38.92 -10.03 -9.39
CA GLU A 367 -39.67 -11.28 -9.18
C GLU A 367 -40.43 -11.74 -10.43
N ASN A 368 -40.76 -10.81 -11.34
CA ASN A 368 -41.47 -11.10 -12.58
C ASN A 368 -40.54 -11.40 -13.76
N PHE A 369 -39.22 -11.31 -13.55
CA PHE A 369 -38.23 -11.57 -14.60
C PHE A 369 -38.30 -13.02 -15.09
N LYS A 370 -38.65 -13.22 -16.37
CA LYS A 370 -38.76 -14.54 -17.02
C LYS A 370 -37.49 -14.97 -17.77
N GLY A 371 -36.43 -14.15 -17.72
CA GLY A 371 -35.17 -14.48 -18.39
C GLY A 371 -34.41 -15.61 -17.69
N HIS A 372 -33.57 -16.32 -18.45
CA HIS A 372 -32.90 -17.53 -17.97
C HIS A 372 -31.85 -17.32 -16.88
N ARG A 373 -31.44 -16.08 -16.58
CA ARG A 373 -30.42 -15.79 -15.57
C ARG A 373 -30.59 -14.40 -14.99
N LEU A 374 -30.75 -14.38 -13.68
CA LEU A 374 -30.60 -13.20 -12.83
C LEU A 374 -29.61 -13.58 -11.73
N CYS A 375 -28.45 -12.94 -11.71
CA CYS A 375 -27.42 -13.20 -10.69
C CYS A 375 -26.58 -11.95 -10.44
N HIS A 376 -25.93 -11.89 -9.28
CA HIS A 376 -24.91 -10.87 -9.04
C HIS A 376 -23.64 -11.22 -9.85
N SER A 377 -22.79 -10.24 -10.13
CA SER A 377 -21.57 -10.45 -10.92
C SER A 377 -20.61 -11.48 -10.31
N SER A 378 -20.57 -11.58 -8.97
CA SER A 378 -19.78 -12.59 -8.25
C SER A 378 -20.26 -14.03 -8.45
N GLU A 379 -21.49 -14.22 -8.93
CA GLU A 379 -22.12 -15.53 -9.18
C GLU A 379 -22.16 -15.86 -10.67
N PHE A 380 -21.57 -15.00 -11.51
CA PHE A 380 -21.58 -15.19 -12.96
C PHE A 380 -20.51 -16.23 -13.34
N PRO A 381 -20.91 -17.42 -13.84
CA PRO A 381 -19.96 -18.50 -14.13
C PRO A 381 -19.23 -18.30 -15.46
N GLY A 382 -19.67 -17.35 -16.29
CA GLY A 382 -19.19 -17.16 -17.66
C GLY A 382 -20.32 -17.16 -18.69
N ALA A 383 -20.00 -16.75 -19.92
CA ALA A 383 -20.94 -16.79 -21.03
C ALA A 383 -21.20 -18.23 -21.51
N ARG A 384 -22.45 -18.54 -21.91
CA ARG A 384 -22.78 -19.81 -22.56
C ARG A 384 -22.48 -19.72 -24.06
N ALA A 385 -21.90 -20.77 -24.63
CA ALA A 385 -21.45 -20.82 -26.03
C ALA A 385 -22.57 -20.52 -27.06
N ASN A 386 -23.82 -20.91 -26.78
CA ASN A 386 -24.94 -20.81 -27.73
C ASN A 386 -26.07 -19.86 -27.27
N ALA A 387 -25.73 -18.80 -26.51
CA ALA A 387 -26.74 -17.88 -25.98
C ALA A 387 -27.23 -16.87 -27.04
N THR A 388 -28.47 -17.06 -27.53
CA THR A 388 -29.18 -16.15 -28.46
C THR A 388 -29.94 -15.00 -27.78
N ALA A 389 -29.90 -14.92 -26.44
CA ALA A 389 -30.70 -13.97 -25.66
C ALA A 389 -30.10 -12.56 -25.59
N ARG A 390 -30.99 -11.53 -25.61
CA ARG A 390 -30.65 -10.13 -25.31
C ARG A 390 -30.22 -9.99 -23.85
N ARG A 391 -29.09 -9.31 -23.59
CA ARG A 391 -28.46 -9.22 -22.25
C ARG A 391 -28.47 -7.78 -21.73
N PRO A 392 -29.57 -7.31 -21.10
CA PRO A 392 -29.53 -6.05 -20.39
C PRO A 392 -28.67 -6.22 -19.13
N LEU A 393 -27.64 -5.39 -19.00
CA LEU A 393 -26.77 -5.33 -17.83
C LEU A 393 -27.05 -3.99 -17.14
N SER A 394 -27.49 -4.01 -15.88
CA SER A 394 -27.53 -2.79 -15.08
C SER A 394 -26.14 -2.57 -14.45
N TRP A 395 -25.69 -1.30 -14.47
CA TRP A 395 -24.45 -0.76 -13.89
C TRP A 395 -23.18 -0.85 -14.75
N ALA A 396 -22.52 0.30 -14.94
CA ALA A 396 -21.33 0.49 -15.77
C ALA A 396 -20.04 0.59 -14.92
N HIS A 397 -19.61 -0.53 -14.34
CA HIS A 397 -18.29 -0.69 -13.71
C HIS A 397 -17.42 -1.71 -14.48
N ALA A 398 -16.13 -1.82 -14.15
CA ALA A 398 -15.18 -2.66 -14.88
C ALA A 398 -15.65 -4.12 -15.02
N THR A 399 -16.16 -4.72 -13.95
CA THR A 399 -16.65 -6.11 -13.92
C THR A 399 -17.76 -6.37 -14.97
N PRO A 400 -18.85 -5.59 -15.01
CA PRO A 400 -19.86 -5.73 -16.07
C PRO A 400 -19.31 -5.54 -17.50
N ARG A 401 -18.33 -4.64 -17.74
CA ARG A 401 -17.71 -4.43 -19.07
C ARG A 401 -16.84 -5.59 -19.53
N THR A 402 -16.20 -6.32 -18.63
CA THR A 402 -15.46 -7.55 -18.98
C THR A 402 -16.37 -8.75 -19.25
N ILE A 403 -17.58 -8.77 -18.67
CA ILE A 403 -18.56 -9.87 -18.87
C ILE A 403 -19.20 -9.83 -20.27
N LEU A 404 -19.24 -8.66 -20.90
CA LEU A 404 -19.67 -8.46 -22.29
C LEU A 404 -18.50 -7.80 -23.05
N PRO A 405 -17.67 -8.55 -23.80
CA PRO A 405 -16.78 -7.90 -24.75
C PRO A 405 -17.65 -7.04 -25.68
N ARG A 406 -17.20 -5.80 -25.95
CA ARG A 406 -17.83 -4.95 -26.97
C ARG A 406 -17.89 -5.78 -28.25
N THR A 407 -19.09 -6.17 -28.66
CA THR A 407 -19.36 -6.41 -30.07
C THR A 407 -19.15 -5.07 -30.76
N LEU A 408 -18.05 -4.96 -31.50
CA LEU A 408 -17.96 -4.00 -32.60
C LEU A 408 -18.91 -4.44 -33.70
#